data_AF-A0A8X6N8U1-F1
#
_entry.id   AF-A0A8X6N8U1-F1
#
_cell.length_a   1.000
_cell.length_b   1.000
_cell.length_c   1.000
_cell.angle_alpha   90.00
_cell.angle_beta   90.00
_cell.angle_gamma   90.00
#
_symmetry.space_group_name_H-M   'P 1'
#
loop_
_entity.id
_entity.type
_entity.pdbx_description
1 polymer ?
#
loop_
_entity_poly.entity_id
_entity_poly.type
_entity_poly.pdbx_seq_one_letter_code
_entity_poly.pdbx_strand_id
1 'polypeptide(L)'
;MVHQTDHNKNSTCVGNGKCHVLYTAAKSKSWDDPLPVPSCILPWSSWIIFFISIICYGNSINGEFVFDDSEAVINNSDLKPETPLSNIFKNDFWGTKLTHNSSHKSYRPLTVLTFRLNYFVTGLHPFSFHLVNILLHGTVSTLVFRVMSSLLHKILENEAPKAAFLSALLFSVHPIHTESAIKKSCISHSLPLLLSSSCKGMKDML
;
A
#
# COMPACT_ATOMS: atom_id res chain seq x y z
N MET A 1 31.81 17.47 17.06
CA MET A 1 32.23 18.04 15.75
C MET A 1 30.98 18.08 14.89
N VAL A 2 30.43 19.20 14.42
CA VAL A 2 30.82 20.62 14.41
C VAL A 2 29.51 21.42 14.59
N HIS A 3 29.55 22.39 15.50
CA HIS A 3 28.55 23.45 15.64
C HIS A 3 28.60 24.33 14.39
N GLN A 4 27.48 24.50 13.67
CA GLN A 4 27.35 25.54 12.66
C GLN A 4 26.15 26.41 13.02
N THR A 5 26.40 27.41 13.86
CA THR A 5 25.47 28.52 14.13
C THR A 5 25.71 29.61 13.08
N ASP A 6 24.88 29.64 12.04
CA ASP A 6 24.86 30.75 11.09
C ASP A 6 24.13 31.94 11.71
N HIS A 7 24.89 32.82 12.35
CA HIS A 7 24.40 34.12 12.84
C HIS A 7 24.43 35.15 11.72
N ASN A 8 23.32 35.26 10.96
CA ASN A 8 23.09 36.44 10.12
C ASN A 8 22.69 37.64 11.02
N LYS A 9 23.65 38.52 11.31
CA LYS A 9 23.47 39.68 12.21
C LYS A 9 23.25 40.95 11.38
N ASN A 10 22.00 41.40 11.23
CA ASN A 10 21.71 42.77 10.79
C ASN A 10 21.40 43.65 12.00
N SER A 11 22.31 44.54 12.34
CA SER A 11 22.19 45.50 13.44
C SER A 11 21.92 46.91 12.89
N THR A 12 20.72 47.44 13.09
CA THR A 12 20.39 48.85 12.85
C THR A 12 20.42 49.63 14.16
N CYS A 13 21.30 50.63 14.25
CA CYS A 13 21.41 51.50 15.42
C CYS A 13 20.48 52.71 15.27
N VAL A 14 19.45 52.82 16.10
CA VAL A 14 18.63 54.04 16.21
C VAL A 14 19.26 54.96 17.26
N GLY A 15 19.47 56.22 16.87
CA GLY A 15 20.22 57.23 17.62
C GLY A 15 19.62 57.56 18.99
N ASN A 16 20.04 56.81 20.01
CA ASN A 16 20.17 57.28 21.39
C ASN A 16 20.89 56.21 22.24
N GLY A 17 22.18 55.96 21.93
CA GLY A 17 23.15 55.28 22.82
C GLY A 17 22.80 53.88 23.38
N LYS A 18 21.67 53.29 23.02
CA LYS A 18 21.20 51.98 23.50
C LYS A 18 20.98 51.06 22.32
N CYS A 19 21.98 50.25 22.00
CA CYS A 19 21.85 49.16 21.05
C CYS A 19 21.00 48.04 21.67
N HIS A 20 19.71 48.00 21.34
CA HIS A 20 18.89 46.82 21.59
C HIS A 20 19.16 45.80 20.47
N VAL A 21 19.81 44.69 20.80
CA VAL A 21 19.94 43.55 19.88
C VAL A 21 18.55 42.93 19.74
N LEU A 22 17.86 43.21 18.64
CA LEU A 22 16.64 42.50 18.28
C LEU A 22 17.02 41.09 17.83
N TYR A 23 16.96 40.14 18.75
CA TYR A 23 17.02 38.73 18.42
C TYR A 23 15.72 38.38 17.69
N THR A 24 15.75 38.37 16.36
CA THR A 24 14.72 37.63 15.60
C THR A 24 14.95 36.16 15.91
N ALA A 25 14.19 35.62 16.86
CA ALA A 25 14.18 34.20 17.14
C ALA A 25 13.82 33.48 15.84
N ALA A 26 14.79 32.81 15.22
CA ALA A 26 14.53 31.88 14.14
C ALA A 26 13.58 30.83 14.72
N LYS A 27 12.33 30.80 14.24
CA LYS A 27 11.31 29.86 14.69
C LYS A 27 11.85 28.46 14.49
N SER A 28 12.24 27.79 15.57
CA SER A 28 12.69 26.39 15.52
C SER A 28 11.55 25.56 14.97
N LYS A 29 11.81 24.84 13.87
CA LYS A 29 10.86 23.92 13.24
C LYS A 29 10.30 22.99 14.32
N SER A 30 9.03 23.15 14.67
CA SER A 30 8.38 22.30 15.67
C SER A 30 8.03 20.99 15.00
N TRP A 31 8.15 19.86 15.70
CA TRP A 31 7.63 18.59 15.20
C TRP A 31 6.10 18.63 14.98
N ASP A 32 5.43 19.61 15.60
CA ASP A 32 4.01 19.90 15.46
C ASP A 32 3.70 20.89 14.33
N ASP A 33 4.69 21.24 13.48
CA ASP A 33 4.42 22.07 12.32
C ASP A 33 3.37 21.36 11.43
N PRO A 34 2.35 22.10 10.93
CA PRO A 34 1.28 21.51 10.14
C PRO A 34 1.85 20.75 8.94
N LEU A 35 1.23 19.60 8.64
CA LEU A 35 1.77 18.70 7.62
C LEU A 35 1.95 19.47 6.30
N PRO A 36 3.13 19.38 5.65
CA PRO A 36 3.46 20.12 4.44
C PRO A 36 2.80 19.47 3.22
N VAL A 37 1.49 19.27 3.27
CA VAL A 37 0.69 18.78 2.16
C VAL A 37 -0.26 19.89 1.70
N PRO A 38 -0.36 20.13 0.38
CA PRO A 38 -1.20 21.20 -0.15
C PRO A 38 -2.68 20.93 0.13
N SER A 39 -3.40 21.95 0.59
CA SER A 39 -4.82 21.89 0.97
C SER A 39 -5.78 21.57 -0.19
N CYS A 40 -5.31 21.68 -1.44
CA CYS A 40 -6.14 21.78 -2.63
C CYS A 40 -6.53 20.45 -3.30
N ILE A 41 -6.31 19.28 -2.66
CA ILE A 41 -6.46 17.98 -3.34
C ILE A 41 -7.70 17.16 -2.93
N LEU A 42 -8.50 17.58 -1.94
CA LEU A 42 -9.63 16.79 -1.41
C LEU A 42 -10.59 16.12 -2.43
N PRO A 43 -11.04 16.76 -3.53
CA PRO A 43 -11.93 16.08 -4.48
C PRO A 43 -11.21 15.04 -5.33
N TRP A 44 -9.91 15.22 -5.57
CA TRP A 44 -9.10 14.37 -6.45
C TRP A 44 -8.25 13.36 -5.66
N SER A 45 -8.14 13.51 -4.33
CA SER A 45 -7.38 12.62 -3.43
C SER A 45 -7.74 11.15 -3.64
N SER A 46 -9.04 10.85 -3.74
CA SER A 46 -9.50 9.46 -3.93
C SER A 46 -9.01 8.89 -5.26
N TRP A 47 -9.07 9.67 -6.33
CA TRP A 47 -8.59 9.27 -7.65
C TRP A 47 -7.07 9.11 -7.66
N ILE A 48 -6.34 10.04 -7.04
CA ILE A 48 -4.88 9.97 -6.92
C ILE A 48 -4.45 8.68 -6.21
N ILE A 49 -5.06 8.36 -5.07
CA ILE A 49 -4.75 7.13 -4.33
C ILE A 49 -5.08 5.89 -5.18
N PHE A 50 -6.23 5.89 -5.85
CA PHE A 50 -6.63 4.79 -6.72
C PHE A 50 -5.64 4.54 -7.85
N PHE A 51 -5.22 5.59 -8.56
CA PHE A 51 -4.26 5.46 -9.66
C PHE A 51 -2.84 5.15 -9.17
N ILE A 52 -2.40 5.71 -8.04
CA ILE A 52 -1.10 5.36 -7.44
C ILE A 52 -1.08 3.87 -7.10
N SER A 53 -2.13 3.34 -6.48
CA SER A 53 -2.29 1.91 -6.24
C SER A 53 -2.12 1.10 -7.54
N ILE A 54 -2.85 1.48 -8.60
CA ILE A 54 -2.76 0.77 -9.89
C ILE A 54 -1.35 0.85 -10.47
N ILE A 55 -0.69 2.00 -10.44
CA ILE A 55 0.65 2.18 -11.01
C ILE A 55 1.68 1.33 -10.25
N CYS A 56 1.61 1.30 -8.92
CA CYS A 56 2.51 0.49 -8.09
C CYS A 56 2.41 -1.00 -8.40
N TYR A 57 1.20 -1.50 -8.69
CA TYR A 57 0.95 -2.92 -8.95
C TYR A 57 0.75 -3.26 -10.43
N GLY A 58 0.78 -2.28 -11.33
CA GLY A 58 0.52 -2.51 -12.75
C GLY A 58 1.55 -3.43 -13.40
N ASN A 59 2.79 -3.42 -12.90
CA ASN A 59 3.84 -4.31 -13.40
C ASN A 59 3.59 -5.80 -13.09
N SER A 60 2.73 -6.13 -12.11
CA SER A 60 2.41 -7.53 -11.78
C SER A 60 1.29 -8.11 -12.64
N ILE A 61 0.67 -7.32 -13.53
CA ILE A 61 -0.50 -7.78 -14.31
C ILE A 61 -0.17 -8.88 -15.31
N ASN A 62 1.07 -8.91 -15.81
CA ASN A 62 1.57 -9.91 -16.75
C ASN A 62 2.26 -11.09 -16.05
N GLY A 63 2.10 -11.22 -14.73
CA GLY A 63 2.59 -12.37 -13.97
C GLY A 63 1.80 -13.64 -14.27
N GLU A 64 2.44 -14.78 -14.08
CA GLU A 64 1.78 -16.08 -14.06
C GLU A 64 1.31 -16.42 -12.63
N PHE A 65 0.49 -17.47 -12.49
CA PHE A 65 0.13 -18.00 -11.18
C PHE A 65 1.33 -18.69 -10.54
N VAL A 66 1.86 -18.13 -9.46
CA VAL A 66 3.00 -18.68 -8.74
C VAL A 66 2.63 -18.90 -7.26
N PHE A 67 3.22 -19.92 -6.65
CA PHE A 67 3.09 -20.24 -5.22
C PHE A 67 1.63 -20.51 -4.80
N ASP A 68 1.07 -19.65 -3.94
CA ASP A 68 -0.25 -19.86 -3.33
C ASP A 68 -1.37 -19.65 -4.35
N ASP A 69 -1.12 -18.88 -5.41
CA ASP A 69 -2.10 -18.65 -6.47
C ASP A 69 -2.35 -19.94 -7.27
N SER A 70 -1.31 -20.77 -7.45
CA SER A 70 -1.44 -22.06 -8.13
C SER A 70 -2.35 -23.00 -7.36
N GLU A 71 -2.19 -23.10 -6.04
CA GLU A 71 -3.07 -23.92 -5.20
C GLU A 71 -4.48 -23.33 -5.08
N ALA A 72 -4.60 -22.02 -4.92
CA ALA A 72 -5.89 -21.36 -4.72
C ALA A 72 -6.75 -21.25 -5.98
N VAL A 73 -6.14 -21.21 -7.17
CA VAL A 73 -6.84 -20.97 -8.44
C VAL A 73 -6.74 -22.16 -9.40
N ILE A 74 -5.56 -22.71 -9.63
CA ILE A 74 -5.37 -23.80 -10.61
C ILE A 74 -5.84 -25.14 -10.02
N ASN A 75 -5.38 -25.49 -8.82
CA ASN A 75 -5.64 -26.79 -8.21
C ASN A 75 -6.95 -26.84 -7.40
N ASN A 76 -7.58 -25.70 -7.16
CA ASN A 76 -8.78 -25.61 -6.35
C ASN A 76 -10.04 -26.04 -7.14
N SER A 77 -10.61 -27.18 -6.74
CA SER A 77 -11.83 -27.72 -7.34
C SER A 77 -13.09 -26.87 -7.10
N ASP A 78 -13.11 -26.01 -6.08
CA ASP A 78 -14.28 -25.19 -5.74
C ASP A 78 -14.54 -24.06 -6.75
N LEU A 79 -13.56 -23.72 -7.58
CA LEU A 79 -13.70 -22.74 -8.67
C LEU A 79 -14.42 -23.33 -9.89
N LYS A 80 -14.42 -24.66 -10.04
CA LYS A 80 -15.04 -25.32 -11.18
C LYS A 80 -16.57 -25.17 -11.11
N PRO A 81 -17.27 -24.94 -12.23
CA PRO A 81 -18.73 -24.81 -12.24
C PRO A 81 -19.44 -26.09 -11.78
N GLU A 82 -18.76 -27.23 -11.88
CA GLU A 82 -19.27 -28.57 -11.58
C GLU A 82 -19.39 -28.85 -10.08
N THR A 83 -18.66 -28.11 -9.23
CA THR A 83 -18.74 -28.26 -7.78
C THR A 83 -19.85 -27.38 -7.21
N PRO A 84 -20.65 -27.86 -6.23
CA PRO A 84 -21.74 -27.07 -5.67
C PRO A 84 -21.19 -25.86 -4.89
N LEU A 85 -21.86 -24.71 -5.00
CA LEU A 85 -21.47 -23.47 -4.30
C LEU A 85 -21.39 -23.63 -2.78
N SER A 86 -22.12 -24.58 -2.19
CA SER A 86 -22.05 -24.88 -0.76
C SER A 86 -20.66 -25.33 -0.30
N ASN A 87 -19.84 -25.88 -1.18
CA ASN A 87 -18.50 -26.37 -0.84
C ASN A 87 -17.56 -25.23 -0.45
N ILE A 88 -17.73 -24.03 -1.04
CA ILE A 88 -16.96 -22.83 -0.70
C ILE A 88 -17.08 -22.48 0.80
N PHE A 89 -18.21 -22.80 1.42
CA PHE A 89 -18.44 -22.54 2.84
C PHE A 89 -17.98 -23.67 3.76
N LYS A 90 -17.63 -24.84 3.22
CA LYS A 90 -17.24 -26.06 3.95
C LYS A 90 -15.75 -26.40 3.78
N ASN A 91 -15.12 -25.83 2.77
CA ASN A 91 -13.72 -26.04 2.44
C ASN A 91 -12.87 -24.84 2.88
N ASP A 92 -11.57 -25.06 2.96
CA ASP A 92 -10.57 -24.04 3.17
C ASP A 92 -10.23 -23.32 1.85
N PHE A 93 -9.30 -22.37 1.93
CA PHE A 93 -8.88 -21.53 0.82
C PHE A 93 -8.35 -22.30 -0.41
N TRP A 94 -7.85 -23.53 -0.24
CA TRP A 94 -7.32 -24.36 -1.33
C TRP A 94 -8.29 -25.45 -1.79
N GLY A 95 -9.52 -25.47 -1.26
CA GLY A 95 -10.55 -26.44 -1.65
C GLY A 95 -10.50 -27.76 -0.89
N THR A 96 -9.75 -27.83 0.21
CA THR A 96 -9.76 -28.99 1.12
C THR A 96 -10.80 -28.80 2.20
N LYS A 97 -11.55 -29.84 2.57
CA LYS A 97 -12.54 -29.76 3.66
C LYS A 97 -11.89 -29.30 4.96
N LEU A 98 -12.49 -28.32 5.64
CA LEU A 98 -12.00 -27.77 6.92
C LEU A 98 -11.82 -28.83 8.02
N THR A 99 -12.59 -29.92 7.95
CA THR A 99 -12.55 -31.04 8.90
C THR A 99 -11.39 -32.01 8.65
N HIS A 100 -10.67 -31.88 7.53
CA HIS A 100 -9.60 -32.79 7.16
C HIS A 100 -8.28 -32.39 7.83
N ASN A 101 -7.49 -33.37 8.27
CA ASN A 101 -6.23 -33.11 8.98
C ASN A 101 -5.16 -32.42 8.13
N SER A 102 -5.24 -32.55 6.80
CA SER A 102 -4.35 -31.85 5.85
C SER A 102 -4.85 -30.47 5.46
N SER A 103 -5.98 -30.00 6.01
CA SER A 103 -6.49 -28.66 5.72
C SER A 103 -5.58 -27.60 6.35
N HIS A 104 -5.34 -26.52 5.59
CA HIS A 104 -4.63 -25.35 6.07
C HIS A 104 -5.48 -24.46 6.98
N LYS A 105 -6.73 -24.87 7.27
CA LYS A 105 -7.71 -24.21 8.17
C LYS A 105 -7.91 -22.71 7.89
N SER A 106 -7.55 -22.28 6.69
CA SER A 106 -7.65 -20.90 6.24
C SER A 106 -9.02 -20.68 5.63
N TYR A 107 -9.93 -20.06 6.38
CA TYR A 107 -11.30 -19.85 5.94
C TYR A 107 -11.47 -18.49 5.25
N ARG A 108 -11.65 -18.49 3.92
CA ARG A 108 -11.78 -17.27 3.09
C ARG A 108 -12.85 -17.45 2.00
N PRO A 109 -14.12 -17.72 2.36
CA PRO A 109 -15.16 -18.07 1.39
C PRO A 109 -15.44 -16.96 0.38
N LEU A 110 -15.36 -15.68 0.80
CA LEU A 110 -15.57 -14.55 -0.11
C LEU A 110 -14.49 -14.45 -1.18
N THR A 111 -13.22 -14.71 -0.83
CA THR A 111 -12.11 -14.70 -1.79
C THR A 111 -12.28 -15.81 -2.82
N VAL A 112 -12.58 -17.03 -2.37
CA VAL A 112 -12.83 -18.18 -3.26
C VAL A 112 -14.05 -17.94 -4.14
N LEU A 113 -15.09 -17.29 -3.62
CA LEU A 113 -16.26 -16.89 -4.40
C LEU A 113 -15.90 -15.89 -5.50
N THR A 114 -15.11 -14.86 -5.20
CA THR A 114 -14.64 -13.90 -6.20
C THR A 114 -13.80 -14.60 -7.28
N PHE A 115 -12.93 -15.54 -6.91
CA PHE A 115 -12.15 -16.32 -7.87
C PHE A 115 -13.03 -17.21 -8.75
N ARG A 116 -14.06 -17.84 -8.19
CA ARG A 116 -15.03 -18.63 -8.95
C ARG A 116 -15.82 -17.77 -9.93
N LEU A 117 -16.26 -16.59 -9.53
CA LEU A 117 -16.93 -15.64 -10.43
C LEU A 117 -15.99 -15.19 -11.54
N ASN A 118 -14.73 -14.92 -11.23
CA ASN A 118 -13.75 -14.51 -12.23
C ASN A 118 -13.44 -15.64 -13.22
N TYR A 119 -13.29 -16.87 -12.72
CA TYR A 119 -13.16 -18.08 -13.51
C TYR A 119 -14.36 -18.27 -14.44
N PHE A 120 -15.58 -18.00 -13.96
CA PHE A 120 -16.78 -18.11 -14.79
C PHE A 120 -16.81 -17.12 -15.96
N VAL A 121 -16.31 -15.89 -15.76
CA VAL A 121 -16.31 -14.84 -16.80
C VAL A 121 -15.15 -14.98 -17.78
N THR A 122 -13.95 -15.32 -17.29
CA THR A 122 -12.70 -15.23 -18.07
C THR A 122 -11.90 -16.54 -18.15
N GLY A 123 -12.35 -17.59 -17.47
CA GLY A 123 -11.62 -18.85 -17.37
C GLY A 123 -10.33 -18.74 -16.54
N LEU A 124 -9.35 -19.60 -16.82
CA LEU A 124 -8.02 -19.63 -16.18
C LEU A 124 -7.04 -18.68 -16.86
N HIS A 125 -7.34 -17.37 -16.84
CA HIS A 125 -6.48 -16.36 -17.44
C HIS A 125 -5.81 -15.48 -16.37
N PRO A 126 -4.49 -15.62 -16.09
CA PRO A 126 -3.80 -14.93 -14.98
C PRO A 126 -4.03 -13.42 -14.95
N PHE A 127 -3.95 -12.77 -16.12
CA PHE A 127 -4.18 -11.32 -16.26
C PHE A 127 -5.52 -10.87 -15.66
N SER A 128 -6.60 -11.64 -15.82
CA SER A 128 -7.91 -11.26 -15.31
C SER A 128 -7.93 -11.27 -13.78
N PHE A 129 -7.31 -12.28 -13.17
CA PHE A 129 -7.19 -12.36 -11.71
C PHE A 129 -6.34 -11.24 -11.14
N HIS A 130 -5.20 -10.96 -11.75
CA HIS A 130 -4.34 -9.85 -11.32
C HIS A 130 -5.04 -8.50 -11.50
N LEU A 131 -5.72 -8.29 -12.62
CA LEU A 131 -6.49 -7.06 -12.87
C LEU A 131 -7.56 -6.82 -11.80
N VAL A 132 -8.37 -7.84 -11.50
CA VAL A 132 -9.42 -7.75 -10.46
C VAL A 132 -8.79 -7.45 -9.10
N ASN A 133 -7.69 -8.11 -8.73
CA ASN A 133 -7.00 -7.87 -7.46
C ASN A 133 -6.45 -6.44 -7.36
N ILE A 134 -5.84 -5.92 -8.44
CA ILE A 134 -5.31 -4.54 -8.49
C ILE A 134 -6.44 -3.51 -8.35
N LEU A 135 -7.56 -3.72 -9.05
CA LEU A 135 -8.73 -2.86 -8.95
C LEU A 135 -9.34 -2.88 -7.54
N LEU A 136 -9.50 -4.07 -6.95
CA LEU A 136 -9.99 -4.23 -5.58
C LEU A 136 -9.06 -3.54 -4.58
N HIS A 137 -7.74 -3.69 -4.71
CA HIS A 137 -6.77 -3.01 -3.85
C HIS A 137 -6.88 -1.48 -3.97
N GLY A 138 -7.04 -0.97 -5.20
CA GLY A 138 -7.33 0.44 -5.43
C GLY A 138 -8.61 0.88 -4.71
N THR A 139 -9.70 0.13 -4.86
CA THR A 139 -10.98 0.42 -4.19
C THR A 139 -10.84 0.42 -2.67
N VAL A 140 -10.20 -0.59 -2.08
CA VAL A 140 -9.96 -0.67 -0.63
C VAL A 140 -9.11 0.50 -0.16
N SER A 141 -8.07 0.88 -0.89
CA SER A 141 -7.23 2.03 -0.57
C SER A 141 -8.03 3.35 -0.54
N THR A 142 -8.96 3.54 -1.48
CA THR A 142 -9.89 4.69 -1.45
C THR A 142 -10.88 4.63 -0.29
N LEU A 143 -11.32 3.43 0.11
CA LEU A 143 -12.21 3.26 1.25
C LEU A 143 -11.49 3.61 2.56
N VAL A 144 -10.24 3.17 2.72
CA VAL A 144 -9.38 3.55 3.86
C VAL A 144 -9.26 5.05 3.95
N PHE A 145 -9.02 5.76 2.83
CA PHE A 145 -9.00 7.22 2.82
C PHE A 145 -10.31 7.84 3.36
N ARG A 146 -11.47 7.33 2.92
CA ARG A 146 -12.77 7.83 3.38
C ARG A 146 -13.02 7.56 4.87
N VAL A 147 -12.68 6.36 5.33
CA VAL A 147 -12.80 5.95 6.74
C VAL A 147 -11.89 6.80 7.62
N MET A 148 -10.63 6.96 7.24
CA MET A 148 -9.66 7.78 7.98
C MET A 148 -10.03 9.25 7.96
N SER A 149 -10.55 9.77 6.84
CA SER A 149 -11.06 11.14 6.78
C SER A 149 -12.21 11.35 7.76
N SER A 150 -13.16 10.40 7.84
CA SER A 150 -14.29 10.47 8.77
C SER A 150 -13.86 10.37 10.24
N LEU A 151 -12.92 9.46 10.54
CA LEU A 151 -12.42 9.25 11.90
C LEU A 151 -11.58 10.43 12.39
N LEU A 152 -10.63 10.89 11.58
CA LEU A 152 -9.70 11.96 11.97
C LEU A 152 -10.37 13.33 11.98
N HIS A 153 -11.45 13.53 11.23
CA HIS A 153 -12.22 14.78 11.29
C HIS A 153 -12.74 15.06 12.70
N LYS A 154 -13.05 14.02 13.48
CA LYS A 154 -13.49 14.16 14.88
C LYS A 154 -12.36 14.50 15.86
N ILE A 155 -11.10 14.32 15.47
CA ILE A 155 -9.94 14.39 16.39
C ILE A 155 -9.01 15.57 16.06
N LEU A 156 -8.75 15.83 14.77
CA LEU A 156 -7.75 16.81 14.30
C LEU A 156 -8.36 17.99 13.54
N GLU A 157 -9.68 18.05 13.39
CA GLU A 157 -10.46 19.11 12.70
C GLU A 157 -9.81 19.61 11.38
N ASN A 158 -8.92 20.60 11.46
CA ASN A 158 -8.23 21.24 10.33
C ASN A 158 -7.12 20.39 9.67
N GLU A 159 -6.44 19.51 10.41
CA GLU A 159 -5.36 18.66 9.87
C GLU A 159 -5.83 17.24 9.49
N ALA A 160 -7.08 16.91 9.79
CA ALA A 160 -7.71 15.63 9.51
C ALA A 160 -7.59 15.14 8.06
N PRO A 161 -7.87 15.94 7.01
CA PRO A 161 -7.82 15.45 5.63
C PRO A 161 -6.39 15.17 5.16
N LYS A 162 -5.41 15.90 5.71
CA LYS A 162 -3.99 15.74 5.41
C LYS A 162 -3.43 14.44 5.97
N ALA A 163 -3.72 14.19 7.25
CA ALA A 163 -3.33 12.95 7.92
C ALA A 163 -4.03 11.72 7.30
N ALA A 164 -5.32 11.84 6.95
CA ALA A 164 -6.04 10.77 6.26
C ALA A 164 -5.43 10.45 4.89
N PHE A 165 -5.08 11.46 4.09
CA PHE A 165 -4.41 11.26 2.81
C PHE A 165 -3.08 10.54 2.96
N LEU A 166 -2.24 10.98 3.89
CA LEU A 166 -0.94 10.35 4.14
C LEU A 166 -1.10 8.89 4.59
N SER A 167 -2.05 8.60 5.49
CA SER A 167 -2.33 7.24 5.95
C SER A 167 -2.77 6.31 4.81
N ALA A 168 -3.61 6.80 3.90
CA ALA A 168 -4.10 6.03 2.77
C ALA A 168 -3.04 5.85 1.67
N LEU A 169 -2.18 6.85 1.47
CA LEU A 169 -1.03 6.74 0.57
C LEU A 169 -0.02 5.72 1.09
N LEU A 170 0.28 5.77 2.40
CA LEU A 170 1.11 4.76 3.05
C LEU A 170 0.45 3.38 2.89
N PHE A 171 -0.83 3.21 3.20
CA PHE A 171 -1.54 1.94 3.00
C PHE A 171 -1.47 1.42 1.56
N SER A 172 -1.64 2.30 0.57
CA SER A 172 -1.64 1.94 -0.85
C SER A 172 -0.26 1.47 -1.33
N VAL A 173 0.81 2.12 -0.88
CA VAL A 173 2.20 1.86 -1.32
C VAL A 173 2.89 0.82 -0.46
N HIS A 174 2.46 0.64 0.80
CA HIS A 174 3.19 -0.17 1.76
C HIS A 174 3.11 -1.67 1.40
N PRO A 175 4.26 -2.32 1.19
CA PRO A 175 4.32 -3.71 0.74
C PRO A 175 3.88 -4.72 1.80
N ILE A 176 3.49 -4.32 3.01
CA ILE A 176 3.04 -5.26 4.04
C ILE A 176 1.73 -5.99 3.65
N HIS A 177 0.95 -5.41 2.73
CA HIS A 177 -0.23 -6.07 2.14
C HIS A 177 0.11 -6.91 0.90
N THR A 178 1.36 -6.86 0.44
CA THR A 178 1.82 -7.57 -0.78
C THR A 178 2.24 -9.00 -0.52
N GLU A 179 2.47 -9.40 0.73
CA GLU A 179 2.72 -10.82 1.04
C GLU A 179 1.51 -11.72 0.72
N SER A 180 0.30 -11.16 0.69
CA SER A 180 -0.93 -11.86 0.28
C SER A 180 -1.38 -11.65 -1.17
N ALA A 181 -0.72 -10.76 -1.93
CA ALA A 181 -1.13 -10.41 -3.29
C ALA A 181 -0.06 -10.62 -4.37
N ILE A 182 1.23 -10.57 -4.02
CA ILE A 182 2.35 -10.67 -4.96
C ILE A 182 3.52 -11.33 -4.24
N LYS A 183 3.68 -12.64 -4.42
CA LYS A 183 4.95 -13.28 -4.05
C LYS A 183 6.02 -12.89 -5.08
N LYS A 184 6.87 -11.94 -4.65
CA LYS A 184 8.26 -11.72 -5.04
C LYS A 184 8.62 -12.15 -6.48
N SER A 185 8.33 -11.30 -7.47
CA SER A 185 9.07 -11.34 -8.74
C SER A 185 9.43 -9.95 -9.29
N CYS A 186 8.66 -8.90 -9.00
CA CYS A 186 8.87 -7.59 -9.65
C CYS A 186 9.46 -6.44 -8.80
N ILE A 187 9.92 -6.68 -7.57
CA ILE A 187 10.57 -5.62 -6.76
C ILE A 187 12.07 -5.43 -7.10
N SER A 188 12.65 -6.27 -7.97
CA SER A 188 14.09 -6.18 -8.25
C SER A 188 14.49 -5.22 -9.39
N HIS A 189 13.55 -4.58 -10.10
CA HIS A 189 13.87 -3.86 -11.34
C HIS A 189 13.59 -2.35 -11.37
N SER A 190 13.18 -1.72 -10.25
CA SER A 190 12.93 -0.26 -10.21
C SER A 190 13.78 0.52 -9.20
N LEU A 191 14.82 -0.09 -8.61
CA LEU A 191 15.78 0.64 -7.77
C LEU A 191 17.25 0.39 -8.17
N PRO A 192 17.72 0.84 -9.35
CA PRO A 192 19.15 0.99 -9.55
C PRO A 192 19.53 2.44 -9.22
N LEU A 193 20.15 2.68 -8.05
CA LEU A 193 21.21 3.71 -7.93
C LEU A 193 22.05 3.70 -6.64
N LEU A 194 21.82 2.86 -5.62
CA LEU A 194 22.66 2.93 -4.39
C LEU A 194 23.16 1.62 -3.75
N LEU A 195 22.92 0.43 -4.30
CA LEU A 195 23.46 -0.82 -3.70
C LEU A 195 24.04 -1.78 -4.75
N SER A 196 25.07 -1.34 -5.48
CA SER A 196 25.79 -2.15 -6.48
C SER A 196 27.04 -2.86 -5.90
N SER A 197 26.98 -3.46 -4.71
CA SER A 197 28.21 -4.09 -4.15
C SER A 197 28.06 -5.32 -3.24
N SER A 198 26.92 -6.02 -3.12
CA SER A 198 26.91 -7.17 -2.18
C SER A 198 26.12 -8.43 -2.46
N CYS A 199 25.45 -8.60 -3.60
CA CYS A 199 24.88 -9.92 -3.94
C CYS A 199 25.20 -10.33 -5.36
N LYS A 200 26.47 -10.68 -5.59
CA LYS A 200 26.87 -11.56 -6.69
C LYS A 200 27.38 -12.85 -6.06
N GLY A 201 26.54 -13.86 -5.99
CA GLY A 201 26.94 -15.18 -5.50
C GLY A 201 25.78 -16.00 -4.95
N MET A 202 24.93 -16.54 -5.83
CA MET A 202 24.24 -17.82 -5.65
C MET A 202 23.29 -18.08 -6.84
N LYS A 203 23.88 -18.22 -8.02
CA LYS A 203 23.42 -19.16 -9.03
C LYS A 203 24.61 -20.10 -9.23
N ASP A 204 24.33 -21.40 -9.23
CA ASP A 204 25.27 -22.54 -9.35
C ASP A 204 25.44 -23.35 -8.05
N MET A 205 24.42 -24.15 -7.67
CA MET A 205 24.55 -25.58 -7.31
C MET A 205 23.22 -26.13 -6.74
N LEU A 206 22.74 -27.18 -7.42
CA LEU A 206 21.60 -28.07 -7.14
C LEU A 206 20.22 -27.63 -7.65
#